data_AF-A0A2H0L7G0-F1
#
_entry.id   AF-A0A2H0L7G0-F1
#
_cell.length_a   1.000
_cell.length_b   1.000
_cell.length_c   1.000
_cell.angle_alpha   90.00
_cell.angle_beta   90.00
_cell.angle_gamma   90.00
#
_symmetry.space_group_name_H-M   'P 1'
#
loop_
_entity.id
_entity.type
_entity.pdbx_description
1 polymer ?
#
loop_
_entity_poly.entity_id
_entity_poly.type
_entity_poly.pdbx_seq_one_letter_code
_entity_poly.pdbx_strand_id
1 'polypeptide(L)' 'ICAASFLVRGEKIPFVRRAIQKLDTLKIFLMVLWETKSLDNKKYGVLSAPLDEIGRQLGGWNGQLTKQNSPSNKGEK' A
#
# COMPACT_ATOMS: atom_id res chain seq x y z
N ILE A 1 8.92 -15.52 17.12
CA ILE A 1 8.31 -16.54 16.23
C ILE A 1 7.57 -15.79 15.12
N CYS A 2 8.11 -15.80 13.90
CA CYS A 2 7.56 -15.05 12.76
C CYS A 2 6.41 -15.86 12.12
N ALA A 3 5.18 -15.62 12.56
CA ALA A 3 3.98 -16.27 12.01
C ALA A 3 3.71 -15.92 10.53
N ALA A 4 4.35 -14.88 10.00
CA ALA A 4 4.11 -14.38 8.63
C ALA A 4 4.82 -15.19 7.51
N SER A 5 5.78 -16.06 7.86
CA SER A 5 6.54 -16.80 6.85
C SER A 5 5.78 -17.96 6.20
N PHE A 6 4.65 -18.40 6.79
CA PHE A 6 3.97 -19.64 6.40
C PHE A 6 2.58 -19.48 5.74
N LEU A 7 2.07 -18.24 5.57
CA LEU A 7 0.75 -18.04 4.98
C LEU A 7 0.77 -18.02 3.44
N VAL A 8 -0.03 -18.92 2.88
CA VAL A 8 -0.29 -19.21 1.46
C VAL A 8 -0.45 -17.93 0.64
N ARG A 9 0.19 -17.88 -0.53
CA ARG A 9 0.28 -16.70 -1.42
C ARG A 9 -1.08 -16.05 -1.76
N GLY A 10 -2.19 -16.79 -1.66
CA GLY A 10 -3.55 -16.31 -1.88
C GLY A 10 -4.12 -15.39 -0.79
N GLU A 11 -3.66 -15.51 0.46
CA GLU A 11 -4.18 -14.67 1.56
C GLU A 11 -3.48 -13.32 1.67
N LYS A 12 -2.35 -13.10 0.99
CA LYS A 12 -1.59 -11.85 1.08
C LYS A 12 -2.31 -10.66 0.45
N ILE A 13 -3.19 -10.91 -0.52
CA ILE A 13 -3.94 -9.90 -1.26
C ILE A 13 -4.90 -9.10 -0.35
N PRO A 14 -5.78 -9.71 0.46
CA PRO A 14 -6.64 -8.95 1.36
C PRO A 14 -5.85 -8.16 2.42
N PHE A 15 -4.68 -8.64 2.85
CA PHE A 15 -3.82 -7.87 3.77
C PHE A 15 -3.22 -6.63 3.09
N VAL A 16 -2.72 -6.75 1.85
CA VAL A 16 -2.20 -5.60 1.10
C VAL A 16 -3.33 -4.59 0.82
N ARG A 17 -4.52 -5.04 0.42
CA ARG A 17 -5.69 -4.17 0.25
C ARG A 17 -6.07 -3.44 1.54
N ARG A 18 -6.06 -4.14 2.68
CA ARG A 18 -6.33 -3.53 3.99
C ARG A 18 -5.23 -2.52 4.39
N ALA A 19 -3.97 -2.79 4.05
CA ALA A 19 -2.88 -1.85 4.26
C ALA A 19 -3.05 -0.57 3.41
N ILE A 20 -3.45 -0.72 2.14
CA ILE A 20 -3.76 0.41 1.25
C ILE A 20 -4.89 1.27 1.83
N GLN A 21 -6.00 0.67 2.26
CA GLN A 21 -7.11 1.40 2.88
C GLN A 21 -6.69 2.20 4.12
N LYS A 22 -5.84 1.60 4.98
CA LYS A 22 -5.30 2.30 6.15
C LYS A 22 -4.41 3.48 5.75
N LEU A 23 -3.59 3.31 4.72
CA LEU A 23 -2.70 4.35 4.21
C LEU A 23 -3.50 5.50 3.57
N ASP A 24 -4.55 5.20 2.81
CA ASP A 24 -5.44 6.20 2.22
C ASP A 24 -6.16 7.02 3.30
N THR A 25 -6.65 6.35 4.34
CA THR A 25 -7.28 7.02 5.49
C THR A 25 -6.29 7.96 6.19
N LEU A 26 -5.04 7.53 6.35
CA LEU A 26 -3.99 8.33 6.97
C LEU A 26 -3.62 9.56 6.11
N LYS A 27 -3.57 9.41 4.78
CA LYS A 27 -3.36 10.53 3.85
C LYS A 27 -4.49 11.55 3.94
N ILE A 28 -5.75 11.11 4.03
CA ILE A 28 -6.90 12.00 4.21
C ILE A 28 -6.78 12.76 5.53
N PHE A 29 -6.45 12.09 6.64
CA PHE A 29 -6.24 12.79 7.91
C PHE A 29 -5.08 13.79 7.86
N LEU A 30 -3.97 13.44 7.19
CA LEU A 30 -2.85 14.35 6.99
C LEU A 30 -3.26 15.58 6.17
N MET A 31 -4.08 15.39 5.13
CA MET A 31 -4.61 16.47 4.30
C MET A 31 -5.58 17.36 5.08
N VAL A 32 -6.43 16.79 5.93
CA VAL A 32 -7.33 17.56 6.82
C VAL A 32 -6.52 18.37 7.83
N LEU A 33 -5.50 17.78 8.48
CA LEU A 33 -4.62 18.47 9.42
C LEU A 33 -3.86 19.64 8.78
N TRP A 34 -3.53 19.50 7.51
CA TRP A 34 -2.91 20.54 6.71
C TRP A 34 -3.90 21.65 6.37
N GLU A 35 -5.11 21.31 5.93
CA GLU A 35 -6.18 22.26 5.59
C GLU A 35 -6.62 23.09 6.81
N THR A 36 -6.68 22.48 8.00
CA THR A 36 -6.97 23.17 9.26
C THR A 36 -5.81 24.04 9.75
N LYS A 37 -4.73 24.17 8.97
CA LYS A 37 -3.46 24.84 9.31
C LYS A 37 -2.86 24.40 10.65
N SER A 38 -3.27 23.24 11.15
CA SER A 38 -2.74 22.65 12.38
C SER A 38 -1.35 22.04 12.15
N LEU A 39 -1.01 21.78 10.89
CA LEU A 39 0.28 21.28 10.44
C LEU A 39 0.98 22.28 9.52
N ASP A 40 2.22 22.63 9.85
CA ASP A 40 3.06 23.48 9.00
C ASP A 40 3.43 22.74 7.69
N ASN A 41 3.50 23.46 6.57
CA ASN A 41 3.91 22.95 5.26
C ASN A 41 5.21 22.13 5.30
N LYS A 42 6.20 22.56 6.10
CA LYS A 42 7.45 21.81 6.23
C LYS A 42 7.24 20.45 6.89
N LYS A 43 6.37 20.38 7.91
CA LYS A 43 6.05 19.14 8.62
C LYS A 43 5.18 18.22 7.76
N TYR A 44 4.24 18.80 7.00
CA TYR A 44 3.44 18.08 6.02
C TYR A 44 4.32 17.38 4.99
N GLY A 45 5.27 18.09 4.38
CA GLY A 45 6.17 17.51 3.36
C GLY A 45 7.04 16.36 3.89
N VAL A 46 7.51 16.45 5.14
CA VAL A 46 8.30 15.37 5.76
C VAL A 46 7.45 14.14 6.05
N LEU A 47 6.17 14.31 6.36
CA LEU A 47 5.24 13.20 6.63
C LEU A 47 4.61 12.63 5.36
N SER A 48 4.39 13.44 4.32
CA SER A 48 3.79 12.98 3.06
C SER A 48 4.75 12.14 2.23
N ALA A 49 6.04 12.50 2.19
CA ALA A 49 7.07 11.79 1.43
C ALA A 49 7.13 10.26 1.74
N PRO A 50 7.25 9.82 3.01
CA PRO A 50 7.23 8.39 3.31
C PRO A 50 5.87 7.74 3.02
N LEU A 51 4.74 8.46 3.13
CA LEU A 51 3.42 7.91 2.81
C LEU A 51 3.22 7.68 1.32
N ASP A 52 3.81 8.50 0.47
CA ASP A 52 3.81 8.28 -0.98
C ASP A 52 4.71 7.11 -1.38
N GLU A 53 5.87 6.98 -0.76
CA GLU A 53 6.77 5.83 -0.96
C GLU A 53 6.07 4.51 -0.58
N ILE A 54 5.43 4.45 0.60
CA ILE A 54 4.69 3.27 1.06
C ILE A 54 3.50 2.99 0.12
N GLY A 55 2.79 4.02 -0.32
CA GLY A 55 1.69 3.87 -1.30
C GLY A 55 2.15 3.26 -2.62
N ARG A 56 3.30 3.69 -3.13
CA ARG A 56 3.91 3.16 -4.36
C ARG A 56 4.33 1.70 -4.20
N GLN A 57 4.91 1.34 -3.05
CA GLN A 57 5.30 -0.03 -2.74
C GLN A 57 4.07 -0.94 -2.62
N LEU A 58 3.03 -0.53 -1.89
CA LEU A 58 1.79 -1.30 -1.75
C LEU A 58 1.05 -1.45 -3.07
N GLY A 59 1.01 -0.40 -3.90
CA GLY A 59 0.44 -0.46 -5.26
C GLY A 59 1.21 -1.43 -6.17
N GLY A 60 2.55 -1.40 -6.11
CA GLY A 60 3.41 -2.34 -6.82
C GLY A 60 3.19 -3.79 -6.40
N TRP A 61 3.08 -4.05 -5.09
CA TRP A 61 2.79 -5.38 -4.55
C TRP A 61 1.40 -5.86 -4.93
N ASN A 62 0.38 -5.02 -4.87
CA ASN A 62 -0.98 -5.37 -5.31
C ASN A 62 -0.99 -5.71 -6.81
N GLY A 63 -0.27 -4.96 -7.65
CA GLY A 63 -0.11 -5.24 -9.06
C GLY A 63 0.60 -6.58 -9.33
N GLN A 64 1.72 -6.85 -8.66
CA GLN A 64 2.47 -8.10 -8.78
C GLN A 64 1.67 -9.32 -8.32
N LEU A 65 0.97 -9.22 -7.19
CA LEU A 65 0.14 -10.29 -6.64
C LEU A 65 -1.08 -10.59 -7.52
N THR A 66 -1.67 -9.59 -8.16
CA THR A 66 -2.76 -9.78 -9.12
C THR A 66 -2.26 -10.46 -10.39
N LYS A 67 -1.08 -10.04 -10.91
CA LYS A 67 -0.48 -10.58 -12.14
C LYS A 67 0.03 -12.02 -11.99
N GLN A 68 0.46 -12.43 -10.79
CA GLN A 68 0.88 -13.81 -10.49
C GLN A 68 -0.28 -14.81 -10.37
N ASN A 69 -1.52 -14.35 -10.15
CA ASN A 69 -2.70 -15.22 -10.07
C ASN A 69 -3.41 -15.42 -11.43
N SER A 70 -2.94 -14.76 -12.49
CA SER A 70 -3.32 -15.14 -13.85
C SER A 70 -2.60 -16.45 -14.22
N PRO A 71 -3.29 -17.46 -14.77
CA PRO A 71 -2.60 -18.63 -15.30
C PRO A 71 -1.67 -18.11 -16.39
N SER A 72 -0.36 -18.32 -16.19
CA SER A 72 0.60 -18.10 -17.25
C SER A 72 0.16 -18.95 -18.43
N ASN A 73 -0.30 -18.30 -19.50
CA ASN A 73 -0.49 -18.96 -20.78
C ASN A 73 0.91 -19.37 -21.27
N LYS A 74 1.39 -20.49 -20.74
CA LYS A 74 2.63 -21.15 -21.08
C LYS A 74 2.27 -22.27 -22.06
N GLY A 75 1.76 -21.85 -23.20
CA GLY A 75 1.28 -22.73 -24.24
C GLY A 75 0.64 -21.92 -25.33
N GLU A 76 1.43 -21.47 -26.30
CA GLU A 76 1.16 -21.75 -27.71
C GLU A 76 2.29 -21.22 -28.60
N LYS A 77 3.00 -22.20 -29.17
CA LYS A 77 3.63 -22.26 -30.51
C LYS A 77 4.93 -21.48 -30.71
#